data_AF-A0A915ALS9-F1
#
_entry.id   AF-A0A915ALS9-F1
#
_cell.length_a   1.000
_cell.length_b   1.000
_cell.length_c   1.000
_cell.angle_alpha   90.00
_cell.angle_beta   90.00
_cell.angle_gamma   90.00
#
_symmetry.space_group_name_H-M   'P 1'
#
loop_
_entity.id
_entity.type
_entity.pdbx_description
1 polymer ?
#
loop_
_entity_poly.entity_id
_entity_poly.type
_entity_poly.pdbx_seq_one_letter_code
_entity_poly.pdbx_strand_id
1 'polypeptide(L)'
;EHSVEDVLKGCTSDTFDSHVAARVLCVLIAKTDSFYESVGKSLNLPSLCELMRSLVAASESRLQFSTQKSIALTDPACIMHRIAFIVLRLPPRPLIHLMKVWPTITDHFIQ
;
A
#
# COMPACT_ATOMS: atom_id res chain seq x y z
N GLU A 1 -19.88 -0.41 -4.23
CA GLU A 1 -18.53 -0.06 -4.71
C GLU A 1 -18.40 -0.56 -6.15
N HIS A 2 -17.96 0.25 -7.11
CA HIS A 2 -17.71 -0.23 -8.47
C HIS A 2 -16.53 -1.20 -8.46
N SER A 3 -16.69 -2.40 -9.02
CA SER A 3 -15.60 -3.36 -9.11
C SER A 3 -14.70 -3.08 -10.30
N VAL A 4 -13.44 -3.50 -10.25
CA VAL A 4 -12.50 -3.34 -11.38
C VAL A 4 -13.04 -4.05 -12.61
N GLU A 5 -13.71 -5.19 -12.41
CA GLU A 5 -14.38 -5.97 -13.45
C GLU A 5 -15.51 -5.18 -14.12
N ASP A 6 -16.19 -4.28 -13.42
CA ASP A 6 -17.27 -3.44 -13.99
C ASP A 6 -16.70 -2.35 -14.90
N VAL A 7 -15.52 -1.81 -14.55
CA VAL A 7 -14.80 -0.84 -15.39
C VAL A 7 -14.27 -1.50 -16.65
N LEU A 8 -13.77 -2.73 -16.54
CA LEU A 8 -13.22 -3.50 -17.66
C LEU A 8 -14.30 -4.04 -18.61
N LYS A 9 -15.45 -4.48 -18.09
CA LYS A 9 -16.59 -4.95 -18.92
C LYS A 9 -17.19 -3.86 -19.80
N GLY A 10 -17.04 -2.59 -19.42
CA GLY A 10 -17.46 -1.45 -20.24
C GLY A 10 -16.49 -1.10 -21.37
N CYS A 11 -15.32 -1.76 -21.46
CA CYS A 11 -14.29 -1.49 -22.46
C CYS A 11 -14.39 -2.52 -23.59
N THR A 12 -15.02 -2.14 -24.71
CA THR A 12 -15.20 -3.01 -25.88
C THR A 12 -14.09 -2.89 -26.93
N SER A 13 -13.08 -2.05 -26.69
CA SER A 13 -11.90 -1.93 -27.57
C SER A 13 -10.71 -2.71 -27.03
N ASP A 14 -10.01 -3.44 -27.90
CA ASP A 14 -8.78 -4.19 -27.59
C ASP A 14 -7.60 -3.31 -27.11
N THR A 15 -7.77 -1.98 -27.12
CA THR A 15 -6.81 -1.00 -26.64
C THR A 15 -7.17 -0.49 -25.23
N PHE A 16 -6.28 -0.70 -24.27
CA PHE A 16 -6.36 -0.14 -22.93
C PHE A 16 -6.04 1.36 -22.96
N ASP A 17 -7.07 2.19 -23.12
CA ASP A 17 -6.94 3.64 -23.18
C ASP A 17 -6.55 4.24 -21.81
N SER A 18 -5.84 5.38 -21.85
CA SER A 18 -5.40 6.15 -20.69
C SER A 18 -6.56 6.50 -19.74
N HIS A 19 -7.75 6.78 -20.28
CA HIS A 19 -8.93 7.07 -19.47
C HIS A 19 -9.44 5.84 -18.70
N VAL A 20 -9.42 4.66 -19.32
CA VAL A 20 -9.78 3.40 -18.66
C VAL A 20 -8.74 3.04 -17.61
N ALA A 21 -7.45 3.22 -17.92
CA ALA A 21 -6.35 3.07 -16.97
C ALA A 21 -6.53 3.95 -15.74
N ALA A 22 -6.80 5.25 -15.93
CA ALA A 22 -7.03 6.18 -14.85
C ALA A 22 -8.21 5.77 -13.96
N ARG A 23 -9.32 5.32 -14.55
CA ARG A 23 -10.49 4.83 -13.79
C ARG A 23 -10.19 3.58 -12.98
N VAL A 24 -9.50 2.60 -13.56
CA VAL A 24 -9.08 1.39 -12.85
C VAL A 24 -8.16 1.75 -11.68
N LEU A 25 -7.19 2.64 -11.90
CA LEU A 25 -6.29 3.12 -10.86
C LEU A 25 -7.06 3.83 -9.73
N CYS A 26 -8.02 4.70 -10.05
CA CYS A 26 -8.86 5.36 -9.04
C CYS A 26 -9.64 4.34 -8.19
N VAL A 27 -10.23 3.32 -8.80
CA VAL A 27 -10.95 2.26 -8.07
C VAL A 27 -10.00 1.48 -7.16
N LEU A 28 -8.82 1.11 -7.66
CA LEU A 28 -7.81 0.39 -6.88
C LEU A 28 -7.28 1.20 -5.70
N ILE A 29 -7.03 2.50 -5.91
CA ILE A 29 -6.62 3.43 -4.83
C ILE A 29 -7.73 3.51 -3.79
N ALA A 30 -8.99 3.71 -4.20
CA ALA A 30 -10.13 3.80 -3.27
C ALA A 30 -10.33 2.51 -2.46
N LYS A 31 -10.21 1.33 -3.09
CA LYS A 31 -10.30 0.04 -2.37
C LYS A 31 -9.13 -0.15 -1.40
N THR A 32 -7.93 0.25 -1.80
CA THR A 32 -6.74 0.18 -0.94
C THR A 32 -6.90 1.08 0.28
N ASP A 33 -7.40 2.31 0.09
CA ASP A 33 -7.66 3.24 1.19
C ASP A 33 -8.74 2.73 2.15
N SER A 34 -9.86 2.22 1.62
CA SER A 34 -10.95 1.63 2.42
C SER A 34 -10.47 0.41 3.21
N PHE A 35 -9.64 -0.44 2.61
CA PHE A 35 -9.00 -1.56 3.30
C PHE A 35 -8.17 -1.09 4.49
N TYR A 36 -7.27 -0.12 4.30
CA TYR A 36 -6.42 0.37 5.39
C TYR A 36 -7.21 1.05 6.50
N GLU A 37 -8.27 1.78 6.16
CA GLU A 37 -9.16 2.38 7.15
C GLU A 37 -9.90 1.31 7.98
N SER A 38 -10.46 0.30 7.32
CA SER A 38 -11.17 -0.81 7.97
C SER A 38 -10.25 -1.61 8.90
N VAL A 39 -9.06 -1.95 8.39
CA VAL A 39 -8.05 -2.71 9.12
C VAL A 39 -7.54 -1.92 10.32
N GLY A 40 -7.26 -0.63 10.17
CA GLY A 40 -6.79 0.17 11.29
C GLY A 40 -7.83 0.44 12.38
N LYS A 41 -9.13 0.37 12.07
CA LYS A 41 -10.20 0.37 13.08
C LYS A 41 -10.32 -0.97 13.81
N SER A 42 -9.94 -2.07 13.15
CA SER A 42 -10.20 -3.44 13.62
C SER A 42 -8.99 -4.10 14.27
N LEU A 43 -7.77 -3.68 13.91
CA LEU A 43 -6.54 -4.24 14.46
C LEU A 43 -6.14 -3.57 15.76
N ASN A 44 -5.66 -4.40 16.69
CA ASN A 44 -4.86 -3.90 17.80
C ASN A 44 -3.46 -3.50 17.30
N LEU A 45 -2.76 -2.74 18.15
CA LEU A 45 -1.42 -2.23 17.83
C LEU A 45 -0.39 -3.33 17.48
N PRO A 46 -0.27 -4.46 18.20
CA PRO A 46 0.62 -5.55 17.79
C PRO A 46 0.35 -6.07 16.36
N SER A 47 -0.90 -6.32 16.02
CA SER A 47 -1.29 -6.78 14.68
C SER A 47 -1.05 -5.71 13.61
N LEU A 48 -1.21 -4.43 13.96
CA LEU A 48 -0.83 -3.31 13.07
C LEU A 48 0.69 -3.32 12.79
N CYS A 49 1.54 -3.53 13.81
CA CYS A 49 2.98 -3.64 13.61
C CYS A 49 3.35 -4.83 12.72
N GLU A 50 2.67 -5.97 12.87
CA GLU A 50 2.87 -7.13 11.99
C GLU A 50 2.47 -6.83 10.55
N LEU A 51 1.31 -6.19 10.33
CA LEU A 51 0.89 -5.74 9.01
C LEU A 51 1.91 -4.81 8.34
N MET A 52 2.47 -3.86 9.10
CA MET A 52 3.49 -2.95 8.56
C MET A 52 4.78 -3.68 8.20
N ARG A 53 5.22 -4.65 9.01
CA ARG A 53 6.36 -5.52 8.67
C ARG A 53 6.09 -6.33 7.40
N SER A 54 4.91 -6.93 7.27
CA SER A 54 4.52 -7.66 6.06
C SER A 54 4.48 -6.75 4.83
N LEU A 55 4.03 -5.50 4.98
CA LEU A 55 4.02 -4.52 3.90
C LEU A 55 5.44 -4.19 3.42
N VAL A 56 6.38 -4.02 4.34
CA VAL A 56 7.80 -3.80 4.03
C VAL A 56 8.39 -5.02 3.32
N ALA A 57 8.22 -6.22 3.89
CA ALA A 57 8.72 -7.47 3.29
C ALA A 57 8.13 -7.74 1.90
N ALA A 58 6.85 -7.43 1.68
CA ALA A 58 6.21 -7.55 0.37
C ALA A 58 6.76 -6.52 -0.63
N SER A 59 7.07 -5.29 -0.17
CA SER A 59 7.71 -4.26 -0.98
C SER A 59 9.13 -4.66 -1.39
N GLU A 60 9.89 -5.28 -0.49
CA GLU A 60 11.21 -5.84 -0.77
C GLU A 60 11.12 -7.05 -1.71
N SER A 61 10.15 -7.95 -1.50
CA SER A 61 9.98 -9.17 -2.30
C SER A 61 9.57 -8.87 -3.75
N ARG A 62 8.91 -7.73 -4.03
CA ARG A 62 8.67 -7.28 -5.42
C ARG A 62 9.97 -7.12 -6.22
N LEU A 63 11.10 -6.83 -5.56
CA LEU A 63 12.42 -6.79 -6.20
C LEU A 63 12.93 -8.20 -6.56
N GLN A 64 12.48 -9.23 -5.85
CA GLN A 64 12.88 -10.63 -6.08
C GLN A 64 12.06 -11.32 -7.18
N PHE A 65 10.79 -10.96 -7.35
CA PHE A 65 9.88 -11.57 -8.35
C PHE A 65 9.75 -10.79 -9.66
N SER A 66 10.32 -9.58 -9.76
CA SER A 66 10.44 -8.86 -11.02
C SER A 66 11.54 -9.49 -11.87
N THR A 67 11.17 -10.15 -12.97
CA THR A 67 12.10 -10.69 -13.99
C THR A 67 12.97 -9.61 -14.65
N GLN A 68 12.62 -8.33 -14.50
CA GLN A 68 13.53 -7.22 -14.73
C GLN A 68 14.30 -6.93 -13.44
N LYS A 69 15.61 -7.23 -13.44
CA LYS A 69 16.62 -6.61 -12.56
C LYS A 69 16.69 -5.10 -12.85
N SER A 70 15.59 -4.38 -12.65
CA SER A 70 15.64 -2.93 -12.54
C SER A 70 16.11 -2.68 -11.11
N ILE A 71 17.38 -2.29 -10.97
CA ILE A 71 18.00 -1.83 -9.72
C ILE A 71 17.45 -0.42 -9.41
N ALA A 72 16.14 -0.27 -9.44
CA ALA A 72 15.44 0.77 -8.73
C ALA A 72 14.81 0.06 -7.54
N LEU A 73 15.61 -0.13 -6.49
CA LEU A 73 15.07 -0.31 -5.15
C LEU A 73 13.92 0.69 -5.03
N THR A 74 12.71 0.23 -4.71
CA THR A 74 11.62 1.16 -4.43
C THR A 74 12.18 2.13 -3.40
N ASP A 75 12.28 3.41 -3.77
CA ASP A 75 12.95 4.42 -2.94
C ASP A 75 12.45 4.24 -1.49
N PRO A 76 13.35 4.02 -0.51
CA PRO A 76 12.96 3.89 0.89
C PRO A 76 11.99 5.00 1.32
N ALA A 77 12.12 6.20 0.76
CA ALA A 77 11.18 7.30 1.01
C ALA A 77 9.74 7.00 0.55
N CYS A 78 9.53 6.29 -0.56
CA CYS A 78 8.20 5.91 -1.04
C CYS A 78 7.48 4.94 -0.10
N ILE A 79 8.19 3.92 0.41
CA ILE A 79 7.59 2.94 1.32
C ILE A 79 7.40 3.55 2.72
N MET A 80 8.33 4.38 3.19
CA MET A 80 8.15 5.18 4.41
C MET A 80 6.93 6.09 4.31
N HIS A 81 6.77 6.80 3.18
CA HIS A 81 5.60 7.64 2.93
C HIS A 81 4.31 6.83 2.95
N ARG A 82 4.29 5.64 2.34
CA ARG A 82 3.12 4.76 2.35
C ARG A 82 2.74 4.31 3.76
N ILE A 83 3.72 3.91 4.57
CA ILE A 83 3.48 3.49 5.95
C ILE A 83 2.98 4.66 6.80
N ALA A 84 3.62 5.83 6.70
CA ALA A 84 3.19 7.02 7.39
C ALA A 84 1.75 7.40 7.00
N PHE A 85 1.42 7.35 5.72
CA PHE A 85 0.08 7.63 5.22
C PHE A 85 -0.99 6.68 5.79
N ILE A 86 -0.69 5.38 5.88
CA ILE A 86 -1.60 4.40 6.47
C ILE A 86 -1.78 4.68 7.96
N VAL A 87 -0.68 4.77 8.72
CA VAL A 87 -0.72 4.89 10.18
C VAL A 87 -1.29 6.23 10.64
N LEU A 88 -1.02 7.32 9.91
CA LEU A 88 -1.51 8.65 10.25
C LEU A 88 -3.02 8.81 10.06
N ARG A 89 -3.64 7.95 9.25
CA ARG A 89 -5.10 7.91 9.04
C ARG A 89 -5.82 7.13 10.14
N LEU A 90 -5.10 6.50 11.08
CA LEU A 90 -5.70 5.67 12.13
C LEU A 90 -5.99 6.49 13.40
N PRO A 91 -7.25 6.76 13.74
CA PRO A 91 -7.62 7.33 15.04
C PRO A 91 -7.45 6.30 16.16
N PRO A 92 -7.30 6.70 17.44
CA PRO A 92 -7.32 8.08 17.95
C PRO A 92 -5.94 8.72 18.13
N ARG A 93 -4.84 7.93 18.11
CA ARG A 93 -3.48 8.43 18.41
C ARG A 93 -2.47 8.05 17.31
N PRO A 94 -2.66 8.56 16.08
CA PRO A 94 -1.86 8.17 14.91
C PRO A 94 -0.36 8.35 15.11
N LEU A 95 0.06 9.44 15.76
CA LEU A 95 1.47 9.70 16.05
C LEU A 95 2.08 8.67 17.01
N ILE A 96 1.33 8.23 18.02
CA ILE A 96 1.80 7.19 18.95
C ILE A 96 1.91 5.84 18.24
N HIS A 97 0.95 5.52 17.37
CA HIS A 97 1.03 4.32 16.55
C HIS A 97 2.26 4.38 15.63
N LEU A 98 2.52 5.52 15.00
CA LEU A 98 3.69 5.70 14.13
C LEU A 98 5.00 5.53 14.92
N MET A 99 5.12 6.13 16.11
CA MET A 99 6.29 5.96 16.98
C MET A 99 6.53 4.52 17.42
N LYS A 100 5.48 3.68 17.48
CA LYS A 100 5.60 2.26 17.85
C LYS A 100 5.80 1.33 16.66
N VAL A 101 5.28 1.70 15.50
CA VAL A 101 5.51 0.99 14.24
C VAL A 101 6.94 1.23 13.77
N TRP A 102 7.46 2.45 13.90
CA TRP A 102 8.76 2.86 13.36
C TRP A 102 9.91 1.91 13.74
N PRO A 103 10.13 1.56 15.02
CA PRO A 103 11.23 0.66 15.40
C PRO A 103 11.09 -0.76 14.84
N THR A 104 9.88 -1.18 14.41
CA THR A 104 9.65 -2.52 13.87
C THR A 104 9.99 -2.63 12.39
N ILE A 105 10.20 -1.50 11.72
CA ILE A 105 10.45 -1.42 10.27
C ILE A 105 11.75 -0.67 9.93
N THR A 106 12.35 0.04 10.89
CA THR A 106 13.58 0.84 10.67
C THR A 106 14.77 0.05 10.17
N ASP A 107 14.89 -1.22 10.60
CA ASP A 107 15.99 -2.10 10.20
C ASP A 107 16.00 -2.40 8.69
N HIS A 108 14.87 -2.16 8.02
CA HIS A 108 14.75 -2.30 6.56
C HIS A 108 15.17 -1.04 5.79
N PHE A 109 15.37 0.10 6.47
CA PHE A 109 15.69 1.40 5.85
C PHE A 109 17.11 1.89 6.14
N ILE A 110 17.69 1.43 7.24
CA ILE A 110 19.03 1.82 7.67
C ILE A 110 19.97 0.65 7.34
N GLN A 111 20.68 0.74 6.22
CA GLN A 111 21.85 -0.11 5.91
C GLN A 111 23.14 0.59 6.33
#